data_AF-A0A1C4ZLD7-F1
#
_entry.id   AF-A0A1C4ZLD7-F1
#
_cell.length_a   1.000
_cell.length_b   1.000
_cell.length_c   1.000
_cell.angle_alpha   90.00
_cell.angle_beta   90.00
_cell.angle_gamma   90.00
#
_symmetry.space_group_name_H-M   'P 1'
#
loop_
_entity.id
_entity.type
_entity.pdbx_description
1 polymer ?
#
loop_
_entity_poly.entity_id
_entity_poly.type
_entity_poly.pdbx_seq_one_letter_code
_entity_poly.pdbx_strand_id
1 'polypeptide(L)'
;MERTTAYTDSWYRQPDPVEREDGRRLTNQHWVRVAAVWLLATWSPEQAAGWSSTVVAGRTRSRRDQQWPEPPPLTEIADAAGLPEVTGATVLTSRVSVGPGRSYEPVRTDEEVATELVSLISAVVGTPDRRAEVLVRFLADELAGPYADLLRLTTDSERPDEPGRPEPLHLLQRDFDGSTLRVSLHPAPETRQPPVTDSDGADAALRTRLACIMTLLSDLLWVNNNSPVTFRFRIGRLDPGDGAPVAAAARWWVENREDADEHDEEAFRPVPAADLRAGLRNLVRMHLSELFDGSWDGIDEFPELPADHLAAFLGDHLIDLVLARMGADVHIGYAGLLPTTWPPDDEDFEEEPQTTVLLVDRHEVAVLEIDMTC
;
A
#
# COMPACT_ATOMS: atom_id res chain seq x y z
N MET A 1 0.74 20.45 11.07
CA MET A 1 1.74 19.37 11.17
C MET A 1 1.15 18.20 10.41
N GLU A 2 1.84 17.70 9.40
CA GLU A 2 1.29 16.71 8.48
C GLU A 2 2.10 15.41 8.59
N ARG A 3 1.42 14.29 8.80
CA ARG A 3 2.03 12.98 9.06
C ARG A 3 1.27 11.88 8.32
N THR A 4 2.01 10.87 7.87
CA THR A 4 1.50 9.71 7.14
C THR A 4 2.28 8.47 7.61
N THR A 5 1.66 7.32 7.88
CA THR A 5 2.37 6.11 8.38
C THR A 5 2.01 4.89 7.55
N ALA A 6 0.76 4.44 7.67
CA ALA A 6 -0.02 3.61 6.78
C ALA A 6 -1.47 4.13 6.90
N TYR A 7 -2.40 3.72 6.03
CA TYR A 7 -3.79 4.24 6.13
C TYR A 7 -4.41 3.99 7.51
N THR A 8 -4.10 2.87 8.16
CA THR A 8 -4.73 2.43 9.42
C THR A 8 -4.09 2.96 10.69
N ASP A 9 -2.78 3.18 10.68
CA ASP A 9 -1.98 3.44 11.89
C ASP A 9 -1.44 4.88 11.92
N SER A 10 -2.17 5.79 11.26
CA SER A 10 -1.83 7.22 11.24
C SER A 10 -2.27 7.91 12.53
N TRP A 11 -1.30 8.56 13.19
CA TRP A 11 -1.49 9.27 14.46
C TRP A 11 -2.44 10.47 14.31
N TYR A 12 -2.54 11.01 13.09
CA TYR A 12 -3.76 11.65 12.59
C TYR A 12 -4.35 10.74 11.54
N ARG A 13 -5.48 10.09 11.87
CA ARG A 13 -6.29 9.34 10.90
C ARG A 13 -6.41 10.19 9.63
N GLN A 14 -5.76 9.76 8.55
CA GLN A 14 -6.16 10.24 7.22
C GLN A 14 -7.68 10.03 7.15
N PRO A 15 -8.49 11.05 6.80
CA PRO A 15 -9.93 10.86 6.73
C PRO A 15 -10.16 9.65 5.82
N ASP A 16 -10.95 8.67 6.25
CA ASP A 16 -11.24 7.48 5.44
C ASP A 16 -11.79 8.00 4.10
N PRO A 17 -11.06 7.94 2.98
CA PRO A 17 -11.58 8.37 1.69
C PRO A 17 -12.78 7.54 1.21
N VAL A 18 -13.02 6.42 1.88
CA VAL A 18 -14.17 5.55 1.68
C VAL A 18 -14.97 5.57 2.98
N GLU A 19 -16.00 6.42 3.03
CA GLU A 19 -16.92 6.46 4.16
C GLU A 19 -17.76 5.18 4.19
N ARG A 20 -17.93 4.59 5.38
CA ARG A 20 -18.93 3.54 5.61
C ARG A 20 -20.19 4.17 6.18
N GLU A 21 -21.33 3.90 5.56
CA GLU A 21 -22.65 4.32 6.07
C GLU A 21 -22.95 3.75 7.48
N ASP A 22 -22.34 2.63 7.85
CA ASP A 22 -22.52 1.97 9.15
C ASP A 22 -21.58 2.46 10.27
N GLY A 23 -20.75 3.48 9.99
CA GLY A 23 -19.84 4.10 10.97
C GLY A 23 -18.67 3.23 11.43
N ARG A 24 -18.50 2.03 10.84
CA ARG A 24 -17.32 1.18 11.07
C ARG A 24 -16.17 1.64 10.18
N ARG A 25 -14.95 1.26 10.55
CA ARG A 25 -13.74 1.51 9.74
C ARG A 25 -13.53 0.40 8.73
N LEU A 26 -12.86 0.73 7.63
CA LEU A 26 -12.26 -0.29 6.78
C LEU A 26 -11.22 -1.10 7.57
N THR A 27 -11.07 -2.37 7.22
CA THR A 27 -10.04 -3.27 7.81
C THR A 27 -8.69 -3.01 7.15
N ASN A 28 -7.58 -3.44 7.77
CA ASN A 28 -6.24 -3.30 7.19
C ASN A 28 -6.16 -3.92 5.78
N GLN A 29 -6.77 -5.09 5.58
CA GLN A 29 -6.83 -5.75 4.28
C GLN A 29 -7.59 -4.95 3.22
N HIS A 30 -8.67 -4.24 3.60
CA HIS A 30 -9.33 -3.32 2.68
C HIS A 30 -8.42 -2.16 2.28
N TRP A 31 -7.63 -1.62 3.22
CA TRP A 31 -6.70 -0.53 2.94
C TRP A 31 -5.54 -0.92 2.03
N VAL A 32 -5.02 -2.14 2.15
CA VAL A 32 -4.01 -2.69 1.22
C VAL A 32 -4.53 -2.66 -0.21
N ARG A 33 -5.78 -3.09 -0.43
CA ARG A 33 -6.41 -3.11 -1.77
C ARG A 33 -6.68 -1.71 -2.31
N VAL A 34 -7.18 -0.80 -1.46
CA VAL A 34 -7.37 0.61 -1.83
C VAL A 34 -6.03 1.24 -2.22
N ALA A 35 -4.98 1.02 -1.41
CA ALA A 35 -3.64 1.54 -1.65
C ALA A 35 -3.06 1.03 -2.98
N ALA A 36 -3.19 -0.27 -3.27
CA ALA A 36 -2.73 -0.87 -4.51
C ALA A 36 -3.46 -0.28 -5.75
N VAL A 37 -4.79 -0.20 -5.71
CA VAL A 37 -5.58 0.40 -6.81
C VAL A 37 -5.20 1.85 -7.05
N TRP A 38 -5.02 2.63 -6.00
CA TRP A 38 -4.66 4.04 -6.13
C TRP A 38 -3.23 4.25 -6.62
N LEU A 39 -2.30 3.42 -6.15
CA LEU A 39 -0.91 3.49 -6.60
C LEU A 39 -0.78 3.11 -8.08
N LEU A 40 -1.55 2.11 -8.56
CA LEU A 40 -1.64 1.77 -9.99
C LEU A 40 -2.02 2.99 -10.83
N ALA A 41 -2.98 3.79 -10.38
CA ALA A 41 -3.39 5.00 -11.11
C ALA A 41 -2.23 6.00 -11.22
N THR A 42 -1.39 6.11 -10.18
CA THR A 42 -0.22 7.02 -10.19
C THR A 42 0.98 6.51 -11.00
N TRP A 43 1.04 5.21 -11.31
CA TRP A 43 2.11 4.61 -12.11
C TRP A 43 1.76 4.52 -13.60
N SER A 44 0.53 4.88 -13.97
CA SER A 44 0.10 4.95 -15.36
C SER A 44 0.78 6.14 -16.08
N PRO A 45 1.48 5.93 -17.21
CA PRO A 45 2.07 7.00 -18.00
C PRO A 45 1.01 8.01 -18.46
N GLU A 46 1.38 9.29 -18.59
CA GLU A 46 0.50 10.34 -19.14
C GLU A 46 0.00 10.02 -20.56
N GLN A 47 0.70 9.15 -21.28
CA GLN A 47 0.41 8.74 -22.67
C GLN A 47 -0.39 7.43 -22.76
N ALA A 48 -0.65 6.75 -21.64
CA ALA A 48 -1.46 5.54 -21.63
C ALA A 48 -2.94 5.88 -21.82
N ALA A 49 -3.72 4.94 -22.37
CA ALA A 49 -5.18 5.06 -22.34
C ALA A 49 -5.62 5.20 -20.88
N GLY A 50 -6.31 6.29 -20.56
CA GLY A 50 -6.69 6.60 -19.19
C GLY A 50 -7.62 5.53 -18.61
N TRP A 51 -7.68 5.51 -17.27
CA TRP A 51 -8.68 4.75 -16.55
C TRP A 51 -8.99 5.45 -15.23
N SER A 52 -10.08 5.02 -14.59
CA SER A 52 -10.50 5.51 -13.29
C SER A 52 -10.91 4.36 -12.39
N SER A 53 -10.72 4.53 -11.08
CA SER A 53 -11.24 3.61 -10.08
C SER A 53 -12.36 4.25 -9.28
N THR A 54 -13.29 3.39 -8.84
CA THR A 54 -14.22 3.72 -7.76
C THR A 54 -14.15 2.61 -6.73
N VAL A 55 -13.94 2.99 -5.47
CA VAL A 55 -14.00 2.04 -4.34
C VAL A 55 -15.22 2.38 -3.48
N VAL A 56 -16.04 1.38 -3.19
CA VAL A 56 -17.23 1.53 -2.35
C VAL A 56 -17.23 0.44 -1.29
N ALA A 57 -17.35 0.84 -0.03
CA ALA A 57 -17.56 -0.08 1.07
C ALA A 57 -19.06 -0.34 1.24
N GLY A 58 -19.41 -1.57 1.60
CA GLY A 58 -20.78 -1.98 1.80
C GLY A 58 -20.90 -3.13 2.77
N ARG A 59 -22.06 -3.80 2.72
CA ARG A 59 -22.32 -4.94 3.60
C ARG A 59 -23.32 -5.92 3.01
N THR A 60 -23.09 -7.19 3.30
CA THR A 60 -24.02 -8.29 3.09
C THR A 60 -24.17 -9.09 4.38
N ARG A 61 -24.89 -10.21 4.33
CA ARG A 61 -24.86 -11.20 5.41
C ARG A 61 -23.45 -11.79 5.55
N SER A 62 -23.15 -12.23 6.78
CA SER A 62 -21.88 -12.90 7.07
C SER A 62 -21.77 -14.21 6.30
N ARG A 63 -20.54 -14.67 6.03
CA ARG A 63 -20.33 -15.97 5.36
C ARG A 63 -20.93 -17.13 6.15
N ARG A 64 -20.98 -17.02 7.49
CA ARG A 64 -21.63 -18.01 8.37
C ARG A 64 -23.12 -18.12 8.11
N ASP A 65 -23.77 -16.99 7.89
CA ASP A 65 -25.23 -16.93 7.72
C ASP A 65 -25.65 -17.20 6.27
N GLN A 66 -24.79 -16.85 5.30
CA GLN A 66 -25.05 -17.04 3.87
C GLN A 66 -23.75 -17.27 3.10
N GLN A 67 -23.52 -18.50 2.67
CA GLN A 67 -22.43 -18.86 1.78
C GLN A 67 -22.81 -18.56 0.32
N TRP A 68 -21.82 -18.32 -0.54
CA TRP A 68 -22.03 -18.01 -1.96
C TRP A 68 -21.47 -19.10 -2.89
N PRO A 69 -21.97 -20.36 -2.84
CA PRO A 69 -21.60 -21.35 -3.86
C PRO A 69 -22.03 -20.90 -5.26
N GLU A 70 -23.08 -20.08 -5.34
CA GLU A 70 -23.56 -19.35 -6.49
C GLU A 70 -23.79 -17.88 -6.07
N PRO A 71 -23.86 -16.93 -7.02
CA PRO A 71 -24.13 -15.54 -6.68
C PRO A 71 -25.46 -15.39 -5.92
N PRO A 72 -25.53 -14.55 -4.87
CA PRO A 72 -26.80 -14.21 -4.22
C PRO A 72 -27.71 -13.39 -5.17
N PRO A 73 -28.97 -13.09 -4.78
CA PRO A 73 -29.88 -12.29 -5.60
C PRO A 73 -29.24 -10.97 -6.06
N LEU A 74 -29.34 -10.65 -7.35
CA LEU A 74 -28.66 -9.49 -7.94
C LEU A 74 -29.03 -8.16 -7.27
N THR A 75 -30.25 -8.03 -6.73
CA THR A 75 -30.67 -6.86 -5.95
C THR A 75 -29.86 -6.69 -4.66
N GLU A 76 -29.59 -7.80 -3.94
CA GLU A 76 -28.75 -7.79 -2.73
C GLU A 76 -27.30 -7.38 -3.07
N ILE A 77 -26.79 -7.86 -4.21
CA ILE A 77 -25.46 -7.51 -4.70
C ILE A 77 -25.39 -6.04 -5.10
N ALA A 78 -26.39 -5.55 -5.85
CA ALA A 78 -26.43 -4.16 -6.31
C ALA A 78 -26.41 -3.19 -5.12
N ASP A 79 -27.23 -3.45 -4.09
CA ASP A 79 -27.25 -2.68 -2.86
C ASP A 79 -25.88 -2.70 -2.15
N ALA A 80 -25.30 -3.89 -1.94
CA ALA A 80 -24.01 -4.03 -1.27
C ALA A 80 -22.82 -3.46 -2.06
N ALA A 81 -22.94 -3.38 -3.39
CA ALA A 81 -21.96 -2.83 -4.29
C ALA A 81 -22.14 -1.32 -4.51
N GLY A 82 -23.23 -0.71 -4.04
CA GLY A 82 -23.57 0.67 -4.34
C GLY A 82 -23.73 0.92 -5.85
N LEU A 83 -24.29 -0.06 -6.57
CA LEU A 83 -24.60 0.04 -7.99
C LEU A 83 -26.11 0.23 -8.18
N PRO A 84 -26.55 1.10 -9.10
CA PRO A 84 -27.98 1.30 -9.36
C PRO A 84 -28.64 0.04 -9.94
N GLU A 85 -27.88 -0.75 -10.71
CA GLU A 85 -28.33 -2.00 -11.31
C GLU A 85 -27.15 -2.96 -11.51
N VAL A 86 -27.39 -4.25 -11.28
CA VAL A 86 -26.48 -5.35 -11.61
C VAL A 86 -27.26 -6.35 -12.45
N THR A 87 -26.79 -6.61 -13.68
CA THR A 87 -27.47 -7.48 -14.64
C THR A 87 -26.89 -8.89 -14.68
N GLY A 88 -25.69 -9.07 -14.10
CA GLY A 88 -25.06 -10.37 -13.92
C GLY A 88 -24.03 -10.37 -12.81
N ALA A 89 -23.79 -11.56 -12.23
CA ALA A 89 -22.74 -11.77 -11.25
C ALA A 89 -22.13 -13.17 -11.47
N THR A 90 -20.82 -13.25 -11.36
CA THR A 90 -20.05 -14.50 -11.46
C THR A 90 -19.21 -14.67 -10.20
N VAL A 91 -19.33 -15.82 -9.53
CA VAL A 91 -18.44 -16.17 -8.42
C VAL A 91 -17.07 -16.51 -9.00
N LEU A 92 -16.05 -15.70 -8.67
CA LEU A 92 -14.66 -16.01 -9.01
C LEU A 92 -14.07 -16.94 -7.95
N THR A 93 -14.26 -16.60 -6.67
CA THR A 93 -13.98 -17.50 -5.55
C THR A 93 -15.03 -17.32 -4.46
N SER A 94 -15.36 -18.40 -3.78
CA SER A 94 -16.17 -18.38 -2.56
C SER A 94 -15.70 -19.50 -1.67
N ARG A 95 -15.62 -19.24 -0.38
CA ARG A 95 -15.23 -20.21 0.64
C ARG A 95 -16.51 -20.88 1.13
N VAL A 96 -16.71 -22.15 0.79
CA VAL A 96 -17.92 -22.92 1.11
C VAL A 96 -17.56 -24.01 2.12
N SER A 97 -18.38 -24.18 3.15
CA SER A 97 -18.20 -25.22 4.16
C SER A 97 -18.56 -26.58 3.56
N VAL A 98 -17.59 -27.49 3.53
CA VAL A 98 -17.77 -28.88 3.03
C VAL A 98 -18.43 -29.83 4.05
N GLY A 99 -18.90 -29.32 5.18
CA GLY A 99 -19.70 -30.06 6.16
C GLY A 99 -19.53 -29.58 7.61
N PRO A 100 -20.31 -30.12 8.56
CA PRO A 100 -20.20 -29.73 9.97
C PRO A 100 -18.78 -29.96 10.50
N GLY A 101 -18.16 -28.91 11.05
CA GLY A 101 -16.82 -28.99 11.65
C GLY A 101 -15.66 -29.06 10.65
N ARG A 102 -15.90 -28.88 9.34
CA ARG A 102 -14.85 -28.80 8.33
C ARG A 102 -14.50 -27.35 8.00
N SER A 103 -13.26 -27.13 7.55
CA SER A 103 -12.82 -25.83 7.02
C SER A 103 -13.62 -25.44 5.79
N TYR A 104 -13.69 -24.14 5.54
CA TYR A 104 -14.21 -23.65 4.26
C TYR A 104 -13.18 -23.90 3.16
N GLU A 105 -13.62 -24.43 2.04
CA GLU A 105 -12.77 -24.69 0.87
C GLU A 105 -13.19 -23.75 -0.28
N PRO A 106 -12.24 -23.28 -1.10
CA PRO A 106 -12.58 -22.46 -2.24
C PRO A 106 -13.14 -23.30 -3.40
N VAL A 107 -14.04 -22.70 -4.18
CA VAL A 107 -14.60 -23.33 -5.39
C VAL A 107 -13.55 -23.47 -6.51
N ARG A 108 -12.55 -22.59 -6.53
CA ARG A 108 -11.41 -22.56 -7.47
C ARG A 108 -10.13 -22.26 -6.69
N THR A 109 -8.97 -22.70 -7.17
CA THR A 109 -7.72 -22.40 -6.46
C THR A 109 -7.40 -20.92 -6.52
N ASP A 110 -6.74 -20.40 -5.48
CA ASP A 110 -6.40 -18.97 -5.36
C ASP A 110 -5.52 -18.52 -6.55
N GLU A 111 -4.60 -19.38 -7.01
CA GLU A 111 -3.73 -19.11 -8.16
C GLU A 111 -4.50 -19.02 -9.50
N GLU A 112 -5.48 -19.89 -9.72
CA GLU A 112 -6.32 -19.83 -10.93
C GLU A 112 -7.12 -18.53 -10.98
N VAL A 113 -7.61 -18.08 -9.83
CA VAL A 113 -8.39 -16.84 -9.71
C VAL A 113 -7.48 -15.63 -9.87
N ALA A 114 -6.31 -15.62 -9.21
CA ALA A 114 -5.32 -14.56 -9.35
C ALA A 114 -4.86 -14.39 -10.81
N THR A 115 -4.58 -15.49 -11.52
CA THR A 115 -4.19 -15.46 -12.94
C THR A 115 -5.29 -14.85 -13.82
N GLU A 116 -6.56 -15.22 -13.59
CA GLU A 116 -7.69 -14.63 -14.31
C GLU A 116 -7.82 -13.13 -14.00
N LEU A 117 -7.69 -12.75 -12.72
CA LEU A 117 -7.76 -11.36 -12.27
C LEU A 117 -6.65 -10.50 -12.88
N VAL A 118 -5.42 -11.01 -13.00
CA VAL A 118 -4.33 -10.29 -13.70
C VAL A 118 -4.76 -9.95 -15.11
N SER A 119 -5.35 -10.89 -15.85
CA SER A 119 -5.80 -10.65 -17.22
C SER A 119 -6.95 -9.63 -17.26
N LEU A 120 -7.93 -9.74 -16.37
CA LEU A 120 -9.07 -8.82 -16.31
C LEU A 120 -8.65 -7.39 -15.94
N ILE A 121 -7.81 -7.23 -14.92
CA ILE A 121 -7.34 -5.92 -14.45
C ILE A 121 -6.47 -5.29 -15.53
N SER A 122 -5.48 -6.03 -16.06
CA SER A 122 -4.56 -5.53 -17.09
C SER A 122 -5.28 -5.12 -18.38
N ALA A 123 -6.38 -5.79 -18.73
CA ALA A 123 -7.19 -5.42 -19.89
C ALA A 123 -7.81 -4.02 -19.75
N VAL A 124 -8.12 -3.57 -18.53
CA VAL A 124 -8.71 -2.25 -18.27
C VAL A 124 -7.63 -1.19 -18.03
N VAL A 125 -6.68 -1.48 -17.14
CA VAL A 125 -5.72 -0.48 -16.64
C VAL A 125 -4.42 -0.42 -17.45
N GLY A 126 -4.14 -1.47 -18.24
CA GLY A 126 -2.86 -1.67 -18.90
C GLY A 126 -1.73 -1.98 -17.90
N THR A 127 -0.62 -2.51 -18.42
CA THR A 127 0.60 -2.75 -17.65
C THR A 127 1.79 -2.18 -18.42
N PRO A 128 2.00 -0.86 -18.35
CA PRO A 128 2.94 -0.14 -19.20
C PRO A 128 4.41 -0.44 -18.88
N ASP A 129 4.69 -0.89 -17.67
CA ASP A 129 6.03 -1.28 -17.23
C ASP A 129 5.96 -2.40 -16.18
N ARG A 130 7.14 -2.90 -15.78
CA ARG A 130 7.29 -3.99 -14.81
C ARG A 130 6.69 -3.66 -13.43
N ARG A 131 6.68 -2.40 -13.01
CA ARG A 131 6.14 -2.00 -11.70
C ARG A 131 4.63 -2.16 -11.68
N ALA A 132 3.98 -1.70 -12.75
CA ALA A 132 2.54 -1.88 -12.92
C ALA A 132 2.16 -3.36 -13.04
N GLU A 133 2.92 -4.17 -13.79
CA GLU A 133 2.70 -5.62 -13.88
C GLU A 133 2.73 -6.30 -12.51
N VAL A 134 3.77 -6.02 -11.71
CA VAL A 134 3.95 -6.62 -10.39
C VAL A 134 2.86 -6.16 -9.42
N LEU A 135 2.48 -4.89 -9.44
CA LEU A 135 1.40 -4.37 -8.59
C LEU A 135 0.02 -4.91 -8.99
N VAL A 136 -0.24 -5.13 -10.28
CA VAL A 136 -1.46 -5.81 -10.74
C VAL A 136 -1.50 -7.25 -10.24
N ARG A 137 -0.36 -7.97 -10.30
CA ARG A 137 -0.26 -9.32 -9.76
C ARG A 137 -0.52 -9.36 -8.25
N PHE A 138 0.14 -8.49 -7.50
CA PHE A 138 -0.10 -8.35 -6.06
C PHE A 138 -1.57 -8.10 -5.73
N LEU A 139 -2.22 -7.14 -6.41
CA LEU A 139 -3.64 -6.86 -6.21
C LEU A 139 -4.53 -8.08 -6.54
N ALA A 140 -4.19 -8.83 -7.58
CA ALA A 140 -4.91 -10.05 -7.96
C ALA A 140 -4.79 -11.14 -6.88
N ASP A 141 -3.59 -11.36 -6.34
CA ASP A 141 -3.34 -12.29 -5.24
C ASP A 141 -4.13 -11.88 -3.97
N GLU A 142 -4.09 -10.59 -3.62
CA GLU A 142 -4.82 -10.01 -2.48
C GLU A 142 -6.35 -10.12 -2.60
N LEU A 143 -6.88 -10.09 -3.82
CA LEU A 143 -8.30 -10.25 -4.08
C LEU A 143 -8.71 -11.73 -4.11
N ALA A 144 -7.85 -12.62 -4.60
CA ALA A 144 -8.09 -14.06 -4.69
C ALA A 144 -7.90 -14.82 -3.37
N GLY A 145 -7.20 -14.22 -2.40
CA GLY A 145 -6.67 -14.85 -1.20
C GLY A 145 -7.67 -15.63 -0.31
N PRO A 146 -7.16 -16.33 0.72
CA PRO A 146 -7.88 -17.36 1.47
C PRO A 146 -9.08 -16.88 2.29
N TYR A 147 -9.17 -15.57 2.54
CA TYR A 147 -10.05 -15.02 3.57
C TYR A 147 -11.34 -14.42 3.03
N ALA A 148 -11.46 -14.19 1.72
CA ALA A 148 -12.59 -13.48 1.13
C ALA A 148 -13.37 -14.33 0.11
N ASP A 149 -14.63 -13.95 -0.11
CA ASP A 149 -15.38 -14.34 -1.29
C ASP A 149 -15.27 -13.20 -2.32
N LEU A 150 -15.27 -13.52 -3.61
CA LEU A 150 -15.09 -12.55 -4.69
C LEU A 150 -16.07 -12.81 -5.83
N LEU A 151 -16.82 -11.76 -6.17
CA LEU A 151 -17.72 -11.74 -7.32
C LEU A 151 -17.20 -10.77 -8.38
N ARG A 152 -17.32 -11.17 -9.66
CA ARG A 152 -17.27 -10.25 -10.80
C ARG A 152 -18.70 -9.83 -11.16
N LEU A 153 -18.95 -8.54 -11.27
CA LEU A 153 -20.27 -7.99 -11.58
C LEU A 153 -20.33 -7.45 -13.01
N THR A 154 -21.52 -7.53 -13.61
CA THR A 154 -21.83 -6.96 -14.92
C THR A 154 -22.95 -5.93 -14.76
N THR A 155 -22.78 -4.77 -15.39
CA THR A 155 -23.78 -3.69 -15.47
C THR A 155 -24.08 -3.40 -16.94
N ASP A 156 -25.35 -3.18 -17.30
CA ASP A 156 -25.71 -2.82 -18.68
C ASP A 156 -25.58 -1.32 -18.96
N SER A 157 -25.64 -0.50 -17.91
CA SER A 157 -25.55 0.97 -17.99
C SER A 157 -24.17 1.51 -18.35
N GLU A 158 -23.12 0.67 -18.28
CA GLU A 158 -21.74 1.09 -18.44
C GLU A 158 -21.01 0.35 -19.56
N ARG A 159 -21.75 -0.32 -20.45
CA ARG A 159 -21.16 -0.96 -21.63
C ARG A 159 -20.49 0.09 -22.52
N PRO A 160 -19.30 -0.22 -23.07
CA PRO A 160 -18.61 0.71 -23.94
C PRO A 160 -19.41 0.97 -25.22
N ASP A 161 -19.59 2.26 -25.54
CA ASP A 161 -20.25 2.70 -26.78
C ASP A 161 -19.41 2.40 -28.04
N GLU A 162 -18.10 2.20 -27.86
CA GLU A 162 -17.13 2.00 -28.93
C GLU A 162 -16.64 0.55 -29.03
N PRO A 163 -16.69 -0.08 -30.22
CA PRO A 163 -16.16 -1.42 -30.43
C PRO A 163 -14.66 -1.50 -30.11
N GLY A 164 -14.28 -2.45 -29.24
CA GLY A 164 -12.88 -2.72 -28.89
C GLY A 164 -12.36 -1.98 -27.65
N ARG A 165 -13.17 -1.08 -27.05
CA ARG A 165 -12.86 -0.55 -25.72
C ARG A 165 -13.12 -1.63 -24.66
N PRO A 166 -12.22 -1.83 -23.67
CA PRO A 166 -12.46 -2.80 -22.62
C PRO A 166 -13.75 -2.49 -21.85
N GLU A 167 -14.46 -3.52 -21.40
CA GLU A 167 -15.60 -3.34 -20.51
C GLU A 167 -15.13 -2.90 -19.12
N PRO A 168 -15.91 -2.08 -18.38
CA PRO A 168 -15.65 -1.84 -16.98
C PRO A 168 -15.57 -3.13 -16.17
N LEU A 169 -14.61 -3.19 -15.25
CA LEU A 169 -14.41 -4.32 -14.35
C LEU A 169 -14.93 -3.95 -12.97
N HIS A 170 -15.95 -4.65 -12.50
CA HIS A 170 -16.48 -4.52 -11.14
C HIS A 170 -16.20 -5.79 -10.35
N LEU A 171 -15.47 -5.66 -9.25
CA LEU A 171 -15.11 -6.73 -8.34
C LEU A 171 -15.69 -6.42 -6.96
N LEU A 172 -16.56 -7.30 -6.46
CA LEU A 172 -17.13 -7.20 -5.12
C LEU A 172 -16.51 -8.28 -4.24
N GLN A 173 -15.71 -7.86 -3.29
CA GLN A 173 -15.12 -8.72 -2.27
C GLN A 173 -16.00 -8.73 -1.03
N ARG A 174 -16.07 -9.88 -0.34
CA ARG A 174 -16.75 -10.05 0.94
C ARG A 174 -15.87 -10.77 1.95
N ASP A 175 -15.69 -10.14 3.11
CA ASP A 175 -15.01 -10.73 4.26
C ASP A 175 -15.93 -11.68 5.04
N PHE A 176 -15.35 -12.43 5.97
CA PHE A 176 -16.06 -13.43 6.76
C PHE A 176 -17.27 -12.88 7.53
N ASP A 177 -17.19 -11.64 8.02
CA ASP A 177 -18.24 -10.97 8.80
C ASP A 177 -19.35 -10.33 7.94
N GLY A 178 -19.20 -10.39 6.61
CA GLY A 178 -20.12 -9.80 5.64
C GLY A 178 -19.80 -8.36 5.27
N SER A 179 -18.71 -7.77 5.75
CA SER A 179 -18.20 -6.50 5.20
C SER A 179 -17.84 -6.69 3.73
N THR A 180 -18.20 -5.74 2.88
CA THR A 180 -17.87 -5.78 1.45
C THR A 180 -17.06 -4.58 1.00
N LEU A 181 -16.24 -4.81 -0.01
CA LEU A 181 -15.52 -3.78 -0.73
C LEU A 181 -15.68 -4.02 -2.22
N ARG A 182 -16.30 -3.06 -2.91
CA ARG A 182 -16.35 -3.04 -4.36
C ARG A 182 -15.21 -2.21 -4.91
N VAL A 183 -14.40 -2.80 -5.77
CA VAL A 183 -13.45 -2.10 -6.65
C VAL A 183 -14.01 -2.09 -8.07
N SER A 184 -14.22 -0.91 -8.63
CA SER A 184 -14.60 -0.74 -10.04
C SER A 184 -13.47 -0.06 -10.79
N LEU A 185 -13.08 -0.62 -11.94
CA LEU A 185 -12.08 -0.07 -12.85
C LEU A 185 -12.77 0.24 -14.18
N HIS A 186 -12.69 1.48 -14.62
CA HIS A 186 -13.31 1.94 -15.86
C HIS A 186 -12.24 2.46 -16.80
N PRO A 187 -12.20 2.04 -18.07
CA PRO A 187 -11.42 2.77 -19.06
C PRO A 187 -11.98 4.19 -19.16
N ALA A 188 -11.11 5.19 -19.18
CA ALA A 188 -11.47 6.60 -19.20
C ALA A 188 -10.59 7.36 -20.21
N PRO A 189 -11.11 8.39 -20.89
CA PRO A 189 -10.26 9.18 -21.79
C PRO A 189 -9.15 9.94 -21.04
N GLU A 190 -9.29 10.15 -19.74
CA GLU A 190 -8.30 10.81 -18.88
C GLU A 190 -8.04 9.96 -17.63
N THR A 191 -6.77 9.82 -17.25
CA THR A 191 -6.35 9.14 -16.01
C THR A 191 -6.82 9.93 -14.81
N ARG A 192 -7.69 9.35 -13.98
CA ARG A 192 -8.03 9.97 -12.69
C ARG A 192 -6.93 9.65 -11.69
N GLN A 193 -6.25 10.70 -11.21
CA GLN A 193 -5.36 10.63 -10.06
C GLN A 193 -6.14 10.12 -8.83
N PRO A 194 -5.46 9.53 -7.81
CA PRO A 194 -6.13 9.16 -6.56
C PRO A 194 -6.94 10.34 -6.02
N PRO A 195 -8.07 10.12 -5.31
CA PRO A 195 -8.90 11.19 -4.84
C PRO A 195 -8.08 12.11 -3.94
N VAL A 196 -7.80 13.31 -4.44
CA VAL A 196 -7.23 14.41 -3.67
C VAL A 196 -8.41 15.01 -2.93
N THR A 197 -8.37 15.05 -1.60
CA THR A 197 -9.36 15.83 -0.86
C THR A 197 -9.18 17.30 -1.24
N ASP A 198 -10.22 17.90 -1.84
CA ASP A 198 -10.18 19.21 -2.52
C ASP A 198 -9.67 20.38 -1.66
N SER A 199 -9.55 20.22 -0.33
CA SER A 199 -9.11 21.28 0.58
C SER A 199 -7.60 21.54 0.57
N ASP A 200 -6.78 20.58 0.12
CA ASP A 200 -5.34 20.54 0.44
C ASP A 200 -4.40 20.41 -0.77
N GLY A 201 -4.94 20.36 -2.00
CA GLY A 201 -4.18 20.48 -3.24
C GLY A 201 -3.03 19.46 -3.41
N ALA A 202 -1.89 19.91 -3.95
CA ALA A 202 -0.75 19.04 -4.31
C ALA A 202 -0.11 18.31 -3.11
N ASP A 203 -0.13 18.93 -1.92
CA ASP A 203 0.39 18.29 -0.70
C ASP A 203 -0.49 17.13 -0.26
N ALA A 204 -1.82 17.22 -0.39
CA ALA A 204 -2.70 16.07 -0.16
C ALA A 204 -2.43 14.92 -1.13
N ALA A 205 -2.19 15.20 -2.41
CA ALA A 205 -1.85 14.17 -3.39
C ALA A 205 -0.55 13.42 -3.01
N LEU A 206 0.48 14.16 -2.57
CA LEU A 206 1.73 13.57 -2.09
C LEU A 206 1.50 12.71 -0.84
N ARG A 207 0.78 13.23 0.17
CA ARG A 207 0.50 12.49 1.41
C ARG A 207 -0.27 11.20 1.14
N THR A 208 -1.30 11.25 0.29
CA THR A 208 -2.05 10.08 -0.15
C THR A 208 -1.14 9.05 -0.79
N ARG A 209 -0.22 9.48 -1.67
CA ARG A 209 0.72 8.58 -2.35
C ARG A 209 1.72 7.93 -1.40
N LEU A 210 2.29 8.71 -0.48
CA LEU A 210 3.15 8.20 0.59
C LEU A 210 2.38 7.20 1.47
N ALA A 211 1.11 7.48 1.78
CA ALA A 211 0.26 6.60 2.57
C ALA A 211 0.04 5.26 1.87
N CYS A 212 -0.24 5.27 0.56
CA CYS A 212 -0.39 4.06 -0.23
C CYS A 212 0.90 3.23 -0.20
N ILE A 213 2.05 3.87 -0.47
CA ILE A 213 3.35 3.17 -0.54
C ILE A 213 3.69 2.54 0.81
N MET A 214 3.61 3.29 1.89
CA MET A 214 3.95 2.79 3.21
C MET A 214 2.96 1.74 3.72
N THR A 215 1.67 1.83 3.35
CA THR A 215 0.67 0.78 3.65
C THR A 215 1.06 -0.55 2.99
N LEU A 216 1.47 -0.51 1.72
CA LEU A 216 1.90 -1.71 1.01
C LEU A 216 3.24 -2.23 1.53
N LEU A 217 4.19 -1.35 1.87
CA LEU A 217 5.46 -1.77 2.47
C LEU A 217 5.26 -2.45 3.83
N SER A 218 4.40 -1.91 4.70
CA SER A 218 4.08 -2.54 5.99
C SER A 218 3.31 -3.86 5.86
N ASP A 219 2.57 -4.06 4.77
CA ASP A 219 1.91 -5.33 4.49
C ASP A 219 2.89 -6.41 3.98
N LEU A 220 3.90 -5.98 3.22
CA LEU A 220 4.92 -6.86 2.63
C LEU A 220 6.07 -7.19 3.58
N LEU A 221 6.46 -6.26 4.45
CA LEU A 221 7.65 -6.35 5.29
C LEU A 221 7.28 -6.63 6.75
N TRP A 222 7.79 -7.74 7.28
CA TRP A 222 7.50 -8.20 8.63
C TRP A 222 8.77 -8.36 9.43
N VAL A 223 8.75 -7.92 10.68
CA VAL A 223 9.81 -8.15 11.67
C VAL A 223 9.72 -9.58 12.20
N ASN A 224 8.51 -10.07 12.41
CA ASN A 224 8.22 -11.45 12.80
C ASN A 224 6.80 -11.83 12.35
N ASN A 225 6.35 -13.05 12.64
CA ASN A 225 5.01 -13.55 12.25
C ASN A 225 3.80 -12.71 12.74
N ASN A 226 4.01 -11.76 13.65
CA ASN A 226 2.96 -10.96 14.30
C ASN A 226 3.19 -9.44 14.19
N SER A 227 4.41 -8.98 13.88
CA SER A 227 4.77 -7.56 13.89
C SER A 227 5.23 -7.12 12.49
N PRO A 228 4.49 -6.24 11.79
CA PRO A 228 4.93 -5.65 10.52
C PRO A 228 6.00 -4.57 10.75
N VAL A 229 6.83 -4.31 9.75
CA VAL A 229 7.71 -3.13 9.73
C VAL A 229 6.84 -1.88 9.61
N THR A 230 7.01 -0.93 10.52
CA THR A 230 6.19 0.29 10.55
C THR A 230 6.93 1.46 9.93
N PHE A 231 6.36 2.03 8.88
CA PHE A 231 6.88 3.25 8.26
C PHE A 231 6.11 4.47 8.76
N ARG A 232 6.81 5.57 9.04
CA ARG A 232 6.22 6.83 9.49
C ARG A 232 6.89 8.00 8.80
N PHE A 233 6.11 8.89 8.25
CA PHE A 233 6.56 10.08 7.56
C PHE A 233 5.94 11.32 8.18
N ARG A 234 6.74 12.33 8.50
CA ARG A 234 6.30 13.58 9.12
C ARG A 234 6.89 14.76 8.37
N ILE A 235 6.12 15.83 8.22
CA ILE A 235 6.59 17.11 7.69
C ILE A 235 6.38 18.21 8.73
N GLY A 236 7.42 19.02 8.91
CA GLY A 236 7.47 20.17 9.78
C GLY A 236 8.10 21.37 9.13
N ARG A 237 7.86 22.55 9.71
CA ARG A 237 8.59 23.78 9.34
C ARG A 237 9.71 24.02 10.33
N LEU A 238 10.85 24.44 9.79
CA LEU A 238 11.98 24.90 10.60
C LEU A 238 11.95 26.42 10.69
N ASP A 239 12.19 26.94 11.89
CA ASP A 239 12.39 28.37 12.08
C ASP A 239 13.70 28.81 11.42
N PRO A 240 13.72 29.96 10.71
CA PRO A 240 14.93 30.44 10.07
C PRO A 240 16.00 30.81 11.10
N GLY A 241 17.11 30.07 11.07
CA GLY A 241 18.34 30.38 11.82
C GLY A 241 18.42 29.71 13.18
N ASP A 242 19.16 28.60 13.24
CA ASP A 242 20.43 28.54 13.99
C ASP A 242 21.10 27.17 13.79
N GLY A 243 22.34 27.18 13.29
CA GLY A 243 23.19 25.98 13.20
C GLY A 243 23.10 25.20 11.88
N ALA A 244 23.79 24.06 11.85
CA ALA A 244 23.80 23.17 10.69
C ALA A 244 22.39 22.58 10.43
N PRO A 245 21.94 22.45 9.16
CA PRO A 245 20.57 22.03 8.83
C PRO A 245 20.12 20.74 9.53
N VAL A 246 20.97 19.70 9.53
CA VAL A 246 20.67 18.42 10.19
C VAL A 246 20.52 18.58 11.71
N ALA A 247 21.33 19.40 12.35
CA ALA A 247 21.22 19.65 13.79
C ALA A 247 19.94 20.43 14.14
N ALA A 248 19.53 21.38 13.30
CA ALA A 248 18.26 22.08 13.47
C ALA A 248 17.07 21.12 13.32
N ALA A 249 17.11 20.22 12.34
CA ALA A 249 16.10 19.19 12.16
C ALA A 249 16.08 18.15 13.29
N ALA A 250 17.24 17.77 13.83
CA ALA A 250 17.33 16.86 14.97
C ALA A 250 16.66 17.45 16.21
N ARG A 251 16.93 18.73 16.52
CA ARG A 251 16.24 19.44 17.61
C ARG A 251 14.73 19.51 17.38
N TRP A 252 14.33 19.89 16.17
CA TRP A 252 12.91 19.90 15.80
C TRP A 252 12.28 18.52 16.00
N TRP A 253 12.96 17.45 15.59
CA TRP A 253 12.47 16.09 15.71
C TRP A 253 12.28 15.69 17.17
N VAL A 254 13.29 15.90 18.01
CA VAL A 254 13.24 15.59 19.45
C VAL A 254 12.13 16.37 20.17
N GLU A 255 11.94 17.65 19.84
CA GLU A 255 10.89 18.49 20.42
C GLU A 255 9.47 18.06 20.01
N ASN A 256 9.33 17.39 18.85
CA ASN A 256 8.04 17.05 18.25
C ASN A 256 7.75 15.54 18.23
N ARG A 257 8.61 14.70 18.81
CA ARG A 257 8.36 13.26 18.99
C ARG A 257 7.48 13.03 20.23
N GLU A 258 6.60 12.05 20.16
CA GLU A 258 5.56 11.83 21.18
C GLU A 258 6.07 11.03 22.39
N ASP A 259 7.11 10.21 22.20
CA ASP A 259 7.76 9.42 23.25
C ASP A 259 8.98 10.15 23.82
N ALA A 260 8.84 11.45 24.06
CA ALA A 260 9.88 12.30 24.64
C ALA A 260 10.10 12.00 26.14
N ASP A 261 10.35 10.73 26.48
CA ASP A 261 11.11 10.39 27.67
C ASP A 261 12.58 10.71 27.36
N GLU A 262 13.21 11.48 28.26
CA GLU A 262 14.61 11.94 28.37
C GLU A 262 15.70 11.25 27.50
N HIS A 263 15.59 11.24 26.17
CA HIS A 263 16.72 10.84 25.31
C HIS A 263 17.50 12.08 24.93
N ASP A 264 18.82 11.94 25.04
CA ASP A 264 19.79 12.85 24.46
C ASP A 264 19.49 13.05 22.96
N GLU A 265 19.88 14.22 22.42
CA GLU A 265 19.84 14.47 20.98
C GLU A 265 20.48 13.26 20.25
N GLU A 266 19.68 12.43 19.58
CA GLU A 266 20.19 11.32 18.78
C GLU A 266 21.29 11.86 17.85
N ALA A 267 22.45 11.20 17.83
CA ALA A 267 23.57 11.65 17.02
C ALA A 267 23.31 11.34 15.54
N PHE A 268 22.53 12.20 14.89
CA PHE A 268 22.25 12.09 13.46
C PHE A 268 23.55 12.23 12.65
N ARG A 269 23.89 11.18 11.90
CA ARG A 269 25.06 11.14 11.02
C ARG A 269 24.67 11.69 9.64
N PRO A 270 25.41 12.64 9.06
CA PRO A 270 25.13 13.11 7.72
C PRO A 270 25.39 11.99 6.71
N VAL A 271 24.51 11.87 5.71
CA VAL A 271 24.61 10.81 4.68
C VAL A 271 24.30 11.37 3.29
N PRO A 272 25.06 11.00 2.24
CA PRO A 272 24.69 11.32 0.86
C PRO A 272 23.36 10.68 0.44
N ALA A 273 22.62 11.32 -0.47
CA ALA A 273 21.36 10.77 -0.98
C ALA A 273 21.52 9.38 -1.66
N ALA A 274 22.69 9.13 -2.28
CA ALA A 274 23.00 7.83 -2.87
C ALA A 274 23.11 6.73 -1.82
N ASP A 275 23.76 7.03 -0.69
CA ASP A 275 23.99 6.09 0.41
C ASP A 275 22.70 5.87 1.21
N LEU A 276 21.88 6.91 1.41
CA LEU A 276 20.51 6.75 1.92
C LEU A 276 19.71 5.80 1.03
N ARG A 277 19.77 5.99 -0.30
CA ARG A 277 19.05 5.13 -1.24
C ARG A 277 19.53 3.68 -1.15
N ALA A 278 20.84 3.46 -1.05
CA ALA A 278 21.40 2.12 -0.86
C ALA A 278 20.96 1.50 0.47
N GLY A 279 21.06 2.26 1.57
CA GLY A 279 20.68 1.83 2.91
C GLY A 279 19.21 1.42 3.01
N LEU A 280 18.30 2.25 2.52
CA LEU A 280 16.86 1.96 2.54
C LEU A 280 16.51 0.74 1.66
N ARG A 281 17.17 0.57 0.50
CA ARG A 281 17.01 -0.65 -0.31
C ARG A 281 17.47 -1.89 0.44
N ASN A 282 18.60 -1.79 1.16
CA ASN A 282 19.15 -2.90 1.91
C ASN A 282 18.29 -3.24 3.14
N LEU A 283 17.68 -2.26 3.82
CA LEU A 283 16.68 -2.52 4.86
C LEU A 283 15.48 -3.32 4.34
N VAL A 284 14.91 -2.90 3.20
CA VAL A 284 13.83 -3.66 2.53
C VAL A 284 14.31 -5.07 2.22
N ARG A 285 15.53 -5.23 1.71
CA ARG A 285 16.12 -6.53 1.38
C ARG A 285 16.32 -7.43 2.61
N MET A 286 16.81 -6.89 3.73
CA MET A 286 17.03 -7.65 4.97
C MET A 286 15.75 -8.32 5.46
N HIS A 287 14.62 -7.62 5.44
CA HIS A 287 13.35 -8.17 5.90
C HIS A 287 12.73 -9.20 4.96
N LEU A 288 13.03 -9.14 3.67
CA LEU A 288 12.67 -10.21 2.75
C LEU A 288 13.47 -11.50 3.02
N SER A 289 14.71 -11.37 3.53
CA SER A 289 15.60 -12.52 3.80
C SER A 289 15.41 -13.20 5.14
N GLU A 290 14.97 -12.48 6.18
CA GLU A 290 14.68 -13.10 7.49
C GLU A 290 13.50 -14.09 7.44
N LEU A 291 12.72 -14.09 6.36
CA LEU A 291 11.70 -15.10 6.07
C LEU A 291 12.30 -16.45 5.58
N PHE A 292 13.58 -16.45 5.18
CA PHE A 292 14.38 -17.65 4.93
C PHE A 292 15.17 -17.99 6.20
N ASP A 293 15.78 -19.18 6.29
CA ASP A 293 16.31 -19.81 7.52
C ASP A 293 17.47 -19.08 8.26
N GLY A 294 17.63 -17.77 8.05
CA GLY A 294 18.62 -16.90 8.67
C GLY A 294 20.04 -17.13 8.15
N SER A 295 20.22 -17.99 7.14
CA SER A 295 21.51 -18.23 6.51
C SER A 295 21.71 -17.34 5.28
N TRP A 296 22.79 -16.56 5.29
CA TRP A 296 23.25 -15.75 4.16
C TRP A 296 24.15 -16.54 3.20
N ASP A 297 24.57 -17.75 3.61
CA ASP A 297 25.45 -18.63 2.84
C ASP A 297 24.72 -19.24 1.63
N GLY A 298 25.00 -18.70 0.44
CA GLY A 298 24.53 -19.25 -0.84
C GLY A 298 23.34 -18.53 -1.49
N ILE A 299 22.93 -17.37 -0.98
CA ILE A 299 21.97 -16.48 -1.66
C ILE A 299 22.75 -15.54 -2.61
N ASP A 300 23.21 -16.08 -3.74
CA ASP A 300 23.82 -15.27 -4.81
C ASP A 300 22.75 -14.47 -5.59
N GLU A 301 21.54 -15.01 -5.71
CA GLU A 301 20.34 -14.38 -6.28
C GLU A 301 19.12 -14.82 -5.45
N PHE A 302 18.27 -13.87 -5.06
CA PHE A 302 17.00 -14.17 -4.40
C PHE A 302 16.10 -14.92 -5.40
N PRO A 303 15.41 -16.01 -5.02
CA PRO A 303 14.34 -16.54 -5.85
C PRO A 303 13.33 -15.41 -6.06
N GLU A 304 13.17 -14.96 -7.30
CA GLU A 304 12.35 -13.82 -7.70
C GLU A 304 10.86 -14.06 -7.38
N LEU A 305 10.45 -13.84 -6.12
CA LEU A 305 9.05 -13.83 -5.76
C LEU A 305 8.44 -12.47 -6.17
N PRO A 306 7.23 -12.45 -6.74
CA PRO A 306 6.59 -11.19 -7.17
C PRO A 306 6.48 -10.13 -6.05
N ALA A 307 6.32 -10.56 -4.79
CA ALA A 307 6.25 -9.69 -3.62
C ALA A 307 7.56 -8.92 -3.37
N ASP A 308 8.71 -9.59 -3.58
CA ASP A 308 10.05 -9.03 -3.35
C ASP A 308 10.34 -7.88 -4.33
N HIS A 309 9.91 -8.05 -5.58
CA HIS A 309 10.02 -7.00 -6.60
C HIS A 309 9.13 -5.80 -6.27
N LEU A 310 7.93 -6.03 -5.72
CA LEU A 310 7.03 -4.94 -5.36
C LEU A 310 7.62 -4.10 -4.23
N ALA A 311 8.10 -4.73 -3.16
CA ALA A 311 8.70 -4.04 -2.02
C ALA A 311 9.91 -3.18 -2.44
N ALA A 312 10.76 -3.69 -3.35
CA ALA A 312 11.88 -2.91 -3.89
C ALA A 312 11.40 -1.67 -4.68
N PHE A 313 10.41 -1.83 -5.57
CA PHE A 313 9.85 -0.69 -6.32
C PHE A 313 9.16 0.34 -5.41
N LEU A 314 8.47 -0.12 -4.37
CA LEU A 314 7.83 0.73 -3.39
C LEU A 314 8.86 1.52 -2.56
N GLY A 315 9.94 0.85 -2.12
CA GLY A 315 11.05 1.49 -1.40
C GLY A 315 11.71 2.58 -2.24
N ASP A 316 12.05 2.28 -3.50
CA ASP A 316 12.60 3.26 -4.43
C ASP A 316 11.67 4.46 -4.64
N HIS A 317 10.38 4.18 -4.78
CA HIS A 317 9.40 5.22 -5.02
C HIS A 317 9.15 6.09 -3.78
N LEU A 318 9.18 5.51 -2.58
CA LEU A 318 9.16 6.26 -1.32
C LEU A 318 10.31 7.28 -1.29
N ILE A 319 11.53 6.83 -1.57
CA ILE A 319 12.74 7.66 -1.57
C ILE A 319 12.62 8.78 -2.60
N ASP A 320 12.23 8.45 -3.82
CA ASP A 320 12.12 9.42 -4.91
C ASP A 320 11.07 10.49 -4.61
N LEU A 321 9.92 10.12 -4.02
CA LEU A 321 8.89 11.09 -3.63
C LEU A 321 9.36 12.04 -2.54
N VAL A 322 10.01 11.49 -1.51
CA VAL A 322 10.50 12.27 -0.38
C VAL A 322 11.62 13.22 -0.83
N LEU A 323 12.60 12.74 -1.61
CA LEU A 323 13.66 13.58 -2.15
C LEU A 323 13.13 14.65 -3.12
N ALA A 324 12.21 14.29 -4.02
CA ALA A 324 11.63 15.25 -4.95
C ALA A 324 10.85 16.37 -4.24
N ARG A 325 10.19 16.06 -3.12
CA ARG A 325 9.48 17.05 -2.32
C ARG A 325 10.40 18.04 -1.59
N MET A 326 11.58 17.57 -1.15
CA MET A 326 12.55 18.40 -0.42
C MET A 326 13.47 19.21 -1.36
N GLY A 327 13.60 18.81 -2.62
CA GLY A 327 14.38 19.54 -3.63
C GLY A 327 15.85 19.15 -3.69
N ALA A 328 16.57 19.77 -4.62
CA ALA A 328 17.94 19.36 -5.00
C ALA A 328 19.01 19.65 -3.93
N ASP A 329 18.76 20.61 -3.04
CA ASP A 329 19.71 21.07 -2.01
C ASP A 329 19.43 20.44 -0.63
N VAL A 330 18.71 19.32 -0.60
CA VAL A 330 18.34 18.64 0.65
C VAL A 330 19.55 18.15 1.42
N HIS A 331 19.61 18.48 2.71
CA HIS A 331 20.55 17.90 3.66
C HIS A 331 19.92 16.68 4.32
N ILE A 332 20.68 15.60 4.43
CA ILE A 332 20.18 14.32 4.96
C ILE A 332 21.01 13.91 6.16
N GLY A 333 20.33 13.57 7.25
CA GLY A 333 20.90 12.90 8.41
C GLY A 333 20.14 11.64 8.74
N TYR A 334 20.79 10.66 9.36
CA TYR A 334 20.12 9.45 9.84
C TYR A 334 20.61 9.05 11.24
N ALA A 335 19.77 8.32 11.96
CA ALA A 335 20.09 7.66 13.23
C ALA A 335 19.60 6.19 13.19
N GLY A 336 20.31 5.31 13.89
CA GLY A 336 20.06 3.87 13.95
C GLY A 336 20.54 3.09 12.74
N LEU A 337 19.93 1.92 12.48
CA LEU A 337 20.36 0.96 11.46
C LEU A 337 20.22 1.51 10.03
N LEU A 338 21.32 1.58 9.26
CA LEU A 338 21.29 1.94 7.83
C LEU A 338 22.43 1.25 7.05
N PRO A 339 22.24 -0.01 6.61
CA PRO A 339 23.28 -0.81 5.98
C PRO A 339 23.54 -0.34 4.54
N THR A 340 24.56 0.47 4.30
CA THR A 340 24.82 1.07 2.97
C THR A 340 25.49 0.10 1.98
N THR A 341 26.02 -1.02 2.48
CA THR A 341 26.69 -2.09 1.72
C THR A 341 25.88 -3.39 1.79
N TRP A 342 26.14 -4.31 0.85
CA TRP A 342 25.54 -5.64 0.88
C TRP A 342 26.60 -6.73 0.66
N PRO A 343 26.65 -7.79 1.49
CA PRO A 343 25.85 -8.00 2.71
C PRO A 343 26.13 -6.92 3.78
N PRO A 344 25.20 -6.69 4.74
CA PRO A 344 25.44 -5.79 5.87
C PRO A 344 26.67 -6.24 6.66
N ASP A 345 27.40 -5.29 7.24
CA ASP A 345 28.54 -5.61 8.10
C ASP A 345 28.04 -6.03 9.49
N ASP A 346 28.82 -6.86 10.22
CA ASP A 346 28.42 -7.32 11.57
C ASP A 346 28.13 -6.15 12.52
N GLU A 347 28.81 -5.02 12.34
CA GLU A 347 28.61 -3.78 13.11
C GLU A 347 27.22 -3.15 12.88
N ASP A 348 26.60 -3.36 11.72
CA ASP A 348 25.25 -2.86 11.45
C ASP A 348 24.22 -3.51 12.40
N PHE A 349 24.40 -4.79 12.73
CA PHE A 349 23.49 -5.52 13.63
C PHE A 349 23.64 -5.13 15.11
N GLU A 350 24.65 -4.33 15.48
CA GLU A 350 24.81 -3.77 16.82
C GLU A 350 24.04 -2.45 17.01
N GLU A 351 23.57 -1.82 15.93
CA GLU A 351 22.78 -0.57 15.96
C GLU A 351 21.32 -0.84 16.37
N GLU A 352 20.62 0.22 16.78
CA GLU A 352 19.19 0.11 17.12
C GLU A 352 18.36 -0.35 15.90
N PRO A 353 17.38 -1.26 16.09
CA PRO A 353 16.52 -1.79 15.02
C PRO A 353 15.47 -0.77 14.54
N GLN A 354 15.76 0.52 14.69
CA GLN A 354 14.96 1.61 14.18
C GLN A 354 15.86 2.45 13.28
N THR A 355 15.32 2.95 12.18
CA THR A 355 15.99 3.93 11.33
C THR A 355 15.19 5.22 11.34
N THR A 356 15.82 6.32 11.72
CA THR A 356 15.22 7.65 11.59
C THR A 356 16.02 8.46 10.58
N VAL A 357 15.37 8.93 9.53
CA VAL A 357 15.97 9.74 8.46
C VAL A 357 15.39 11.15 8.53
N LEU A 358 16.25 12.14 8.67
CA LEU A 358 15.93 13.56 8.57
C LEU A 358 16.32 14.06 7.18
N LEU A 359 15.36 14.65 6.48
CA LEU A 359 15.59 15.38 5.25
C LEU A 359 15.27 16.85 5.50
N VAL A 360 16.20 17.73 5.14
CA VAL A 360 16.15 19.13 5.55
C VAL A 360 16.40 20.03 4.37
N ASP A 361 15.41 20.87 4.08
CA ASP A 361 15.58 22.07 3.26
C ASP A 361 15.62 23.31 4.18
N ARG A 362 15.93 24.49 3.63
CA ARG A 362 16.13 25.74 4.38
C ARG A 362 14.98 26.12 5.33
N HIS A 363 13.76 25.67 5.07
CA HIS A 363 12.57 26.03 5.84
C HIS A 363 11.69 24.85 6.26
N GLU A 364 12.10 23.63 5.92
CA GLU A 364 11.26 22.45 6.04
C GLU A 364 12.08 21.24 6.45
N VAL A 365 11.47 20.40 7.28
CA VAL A 365 12.01 19.11 7.69
C VAL A 365 11.01 18.04 7.36
N ALA A 366 11.48 16.98 6.71
CA ALA A 366 10.77 15.74 6.57
C ALA A 366 11.48 14.65 7.37
N VAL A 367 10.71 13.86 8.11
CA VAL A 367 11.22 12.75 8.93
C VAL A 367 10.61 11.46 8.42
N LEU A 368 11.44 10.50 8.04
CA LEU A 368 11.04 9.13 7.74
C LEU A 368 11.56 8.22 8.85
N GLU A 369 10.66 7.60 9.61
CA GLU A 369 10.97 6.58 10.60
C GLU A 369 10.62 5.20 10.03
N ILE A 370 11.51 4.25 10.22
CA ILE A 370 11.32 2.84 9.90
C ILE A 370 11.55 2.08 11.20
N ASP A 371 10.47 1.57 11.75
CA ASP A 371 10.46 0.90 13.04
C ASP A 371 10.36 -0.61 12.81
N MET A 372 11.45 -1.29 13.17
CA MET A 372 11.62 -2.73 13.02
C MET A 372 11.65 -3.42 14.41
N THR A 373 11.08 -2.76 15.43
CA THR A 373 10.93 -3.33 16.77
C THR A 373 9.76 -4.32 16.84
N CYS A 374 9.81 -5.28 17.77
CA CYS A 374 8.83 -6.35 17.91
C CYS A 374 7.65 -5.99 18.81
#